data_AF-F8H0Q0-F1
#
_entry.id   AF-F8H0Q0-F1
#
_cell.length_a   1.000
_cell.length_b   1.000
_cell.length_c   1.000
_cell.angle_alpha   90.00
_cell.angle_beta   90.00
_cell.angle_gamma   90.00
#
_symmetry.space_group_name_H-M   'P 1'
#
loop_
_entity.id
_entity.type
_entity.pdbx_description
1 polymer ?
#
loop_
_entity_poly.entity_id
_entity_poly.type
_entity_poly.pdbx_seq_one_letter_code
_entity_poly.pdbx_strand_id
1 'polypeptide(L)'
;MSVDWVAGWCGIRNLIGYTYSVEQGDRNDGSGYHIHAAYYFNGNQVCRDVWKAIEISELWEGVTRGQGYAHSCNHDKEGYGDECGIGLIQREDQSRRPHTHFAMKYLVKDDQHLRLKPAGARCLRKGALNRARRG
;
A
#
# COMPACT_ATOMS: atom_id res chain seq x y z
N MET A 1 13.82 6.47 4.15
CA MET A 1 13.01 5.57 3.28
C MET A 1 11.60 6.10 3.32
N SER A 2 11.05 6.45 2.16
CA SER A 2 9.62 6.78 2.05
C SER A 2 8.81 5.48 1.98
N VAL A 3 7.56 5.50 2.40
CA VAL A 3 6.61 4.47 2.01
C VAL A 3 5.35 5.15 1.53
N ASP A 4 4.98 4.93 0.27
CA ASP A 4 3.69 5.33 -0.26
C ASP A 4 2.70 4.18 0.00
N TRP A 5 1.79 4.42 0.95
CA TRP A 5 0.82 3.46 1.44
C TRP A 5 -0.53 3.59 0.73
N VAL A 6 -1.11 2.42 0.48
CA VAL A 6 -2.54 2.19 0.43
C VAL A 6 -2.92 1.28 1.62
N ALA A 7 -3.37 1.93 2.71
CA ALA A 7 -4.11 1.47 3.92
C ALA A 7 -3.49 0.52 4.99
N GLY A 8 -3.68 0.81 6.30
CA GLY A 8 -4.31 -0.10 7.31
C GLY A 8 -3.63 -0.90 8.45
N TRP A 9 -3.35 -0.41 9.69
CA TRP A 9 -3.11 -1.34 10.83
C TRP A 9 -3.11 -0.94 12.35
N CYS A 10 -4.02 -1.52 13.16
CA CYS A 10 -3.80 -2.12 14.49
C CYS A 10 -4.49 -3.50 14.55
N GLY A 11 -3.79 -4.58 14.92
CA GLY A 11 -4.16 -6.02 14.69
C GLY A 11 -4.41 -6.42 13.20
N ILE A 12 -3.71 -7.42 12.61
CA ILE A 12 -3.84 -7.82 11.17
C ILE A 12 -5.21 -8.51 10.93
N ARG A 13 -6.22 -8.08 11.68
CA ARG A 13 -7.57 -8.58 11.61
C ARG A 13 -8.15 -8.08 10.30
N ASN A 14 -8.67 -9.01 9.52
CA ASN A 14 -9.37 -8.76 8.27
C ASN A 14 -8.46 -8.29 7.12
N LEU A 15 -7.13 -8.27 7.28
CA LEU A 15 -6.22 -8.19 6.14
C LEU A 15 -6.33 -9.51 5.35
N ILE A 16 -6.66 -9.40 4.07
CA ILE A 16 -6.85 -10.54 3.18
C ILE A 16 -5.69 -10.69 2.18
N GLY A 17 -4.86 -9.67 2.06
CA GLY A 17 -3.64 -9.75 1.26
C GLY A 17 -2.86 -8.44 1.26
N TYR A 18 -1.73 -8.47 0.57
CA TYR A 18 -0.85 -7.32 0.38
C TYR A 18 -0.06 -7.45 -0.91
N THR A 19 0.38 -6.31 -1.42
CA THR A 19 1.36 -6.18 -2.49
C THR A 19 2.33 -5.09 -2.08
N TYR A 20 3.63 -5.30 -2.27
CA TYR A 20 4.61 -4.23 -2.10
C TYR A 20 5.73 -4.35 -3.12
N SER A 21 6.26 -3.21 -3.55
CA SER A 21 7.50 -3.08 -4.29
C SER A 21 8.55 -2.41 -3.41
N VAL A 22 9.82 -2.78 -3.61
CA VAL A 22 10.96 -2.03 -3.08
C VAL A 22 11.61 -1.32 -4.25
N GLU A 23 11.76 -0.01 -4.12
CA GLU A 23 12.18 0.90 -5.17
C GLU A 23 13.29 1.82 -4.68
N GLN A 24 13.95 2.46 -5.64
CA GLN A 24 14.96 3.46 -5.38
C GLN A 24 14.76 4.61 -6.35
N GLY A 25 14.21 5.71 -5.86
CA GLY A 25 14.10 6.94 -6.64
C GLY A 25 15.43 7.69 -6.72
N ASP A 26 15.43 8.87 -7.33
CA ASP A 26 16.68 9.57 -7.52
C ASP A 26 17.25 10.03 -6.17
N ARG A 27 18.57 10.11 -6.07
CA ARG A 27 19.19 10.66 -4.87
C ARG A 27 18.99 12.17 -4.78
N ASN A 28 18.77 12.82 -5.93
CA ASN A 28 18.61 14.26 -6.06
C ASN A 28 17.19 14.74 -5.70
N ASP A 29 16.18 13.88 -5.83
CA ASP A 29 14.79 14.18 -5.45
C ASP A 29 14.51 13.86 -3.96
N GLY A 30 15.49 13.29 -3.24
CA GLY A 30 15.41 12.95 -1.82
C GLY A 30 14.61 11.68 -1.49
N SER A 31 14.02 11.00 -2.48
CA SER A 31 13.17 9.81 -2.27
C SER A 31 13.99 8.58 -1.87
N GLY A 32 15.20 8.41 -2.43
CA GLY A 32 16.11 7.33 -2.09
C GLY A 32 15.45 5.95 -2.12
N TYR A 33 15.84 5.04 -1.22
CA TYR A 33 15.16 3.75 -1.06
C TYR A 33 13.78 3.93 -0.45
N HIS A 34 12.76 3.34 -1.05
CA HIS A 34 11.39 3.41 -0.55
C HIS A 34 10.60 2.15 -0.90
N ILE A 35 9.45 1.99 -0.26
CA ILE A 35 8.52 0.90 -0.51
C ILE A 35 7.23 1.50 -1.04
N HIS A 36 6.68 0.96 -2.13
CA HIS A 36 5.26 1.17 -2.42
C HIS A 36 4.50 -0.03 -1.89
N ALA A 37 3.42 0.18 -1.15
CA ALA A 37 2.67 -0.92 -0.59
C ALA A 37 1.17 -0.69 -0.64
N ALA A 38 0.44 -1.72 -1.04
CA ALA A 38 -1.00 -1.80 -0.94
C ALA A 38 -1.41 -2.99 -0.07
N TYR A 39 -2.30 -2.73 0.86
CA TYR A 39 -2.91 -3.72 1.73
C TYR A 39 -4.40 -3.82 1.44
N TYR A 40 -4.88 -5.05 1.40
CA TYR A 40 -6.27 -5.35 1.07
C TYR A 40 -6.98 -5.85 2.32
N PHE A 41 -8.06 -5.17 2.71
CA PHE A 41 -8.88 -5.54 3.86
C PHE A 41 -10.26 -6.02 3.43
N ASN A 42 -10.90 -6.85 4.26
CA ASN A 42 -12.30 -7.18 4.09
C ASN A 42 -13.18 -5.94 4.40
N GLY A 43 -13.70 -5.31 3.35
CA GLY A 43 -14.54 -4.11 3.44
C GLY A 43 -15.82 -4.29 4.27
N ASN A 44 -16.33 -5.52 4.42
CA ASN A 44 -17.48 -5.81 5.28
C ASN A 44 -17.16 -5.65 6.79
N GLN A 45 -15.88 -5.59 7.15
CA GLN A 45 -15.43 -5.48 8.53
C GLN A 45 -14.63 -4.20 8.78
N VAL A 46 -14.16 -3.53 7.73
CA VAL A 46 -13.30 -2.35 7.80
C VAL A 46 -13.84 -1.29 6.85
N CYS A 47 -14.34 -0.18 7.41
CA CYS A 47 -14.87 0.95 6.65
C CYS A 47 -14.11 2.27 6.86
N ARG A 48 -13.04 2.28 7.68
CA ARG A 48 -12.25 3.47 8.03
C ARG A 48 -10.83 3.36 7.46
N ASP A 49 -10.71 3.41 6.14
CA ASP A 49 -9.46 3.26 5.40
C ASP A 49 -8.39 4.33 5.73
N VAL A 50 -8.80 5.57 6.01
CA VAL A 50 -7.88 6.65 6.45
C VAL A 50 -7.29 6.34 7.82
N TRP A 51 -8.13 5.98 8.78
CA TRP A 51 -7.68 5.64 10.14
C TRP A 51 -6.71 4.47 10.11
N LYS A 52 -7.03 3.50 9.25
CA LYS A 52 -6.20 2.38 8.90
C LYS A 52 -4.83 2.84 8.39
N ALA A 53 -4.76 3.78 7.44
CA ALA A 53 -3.47 4.27 6.93
C ALA A 53 -2.61 4.94 8.00
N ILE A 54 -3.20 5.76 8.89
CA ILE A 54 -2.50 6.39 10.03
C ILE A 54 -1.81 5.33 10.89
N GLU A 55 -2.58 4.31 11.24
CA GLU A 55 -2.17 3.15 12.01
C GLU A 55 -0.94 2.41 11.41
N ILE A 56 -0.86 2.25 10.08
CA ILE A 56 0.36 1.70 9.44
C ILE A 56 1.53 2.66 9.54
N SER A 57 1.29 3.95 9.31
CA SER A 57 2.33 4.97 9.39
C SER A 57 3.01 4.97 10.76
N GLU A 58 2.22 4.89 11.85
CA GLU A 58 2.72 4.79 13.22
C GLU A 58 3.55 3.51 13.45
N LEU A 59 3.11 2.38 12.90
CA LEU A 59 3.87 1.13 12.99
C LEU A 59 5.17 1.17 12.20
N TRP A 60 5.15 1.79 11.02
CA TRP A 60 6.34 1.99 10.21
C TRP A 60 7.35 2.87 10.93
N GLU A 61 6.88 3.95 11.55
CA GLU A 61 7.70 4.80 12.41
C GLU A 61 8.32 3.97 13.55
N GLY A 62 7.55 3.10 14.21
CA GLY A 62 8.06 2.18 15.23
C GLY A 62 9.12 1.20 14.70
N VAL A 63 8.86 0.54 13.58
CA VAL A 63 9.79 -0.42 12.93
C VAL A 63 11.10 0.27 12.53
N THR A 64 10.99 1.50 12.03
CA THR A 64 12.14 2.31 11.59
C THR A 64 12.76 3.13 12.72
N ARG A 65 12.28 2.99 13.96
CA ARG A 65 12.76 3.72 15.14
C ARG A 65 12.75 5.24 14.92
N GLY A 66 11.70 5.76 14.29
CA GLY A 66 11.52 7.17 13.98
C GLY A 66 12.32 7.69 12.78
N GLN A 67 13.06 6.84 12.08
CA GLN A 67 13.87 7.25 10.92
C GLN A 67 13.13 7.13 9.58
N GLY A 68 12.03 6.40 9.55
CA GLY A 68 11.20 6.20 8.38
C GLY A 68 10.09 7.24 8.32
N TYR A 69 9.67 7.54 7.10
CA TYR A 69 8.49 8.35 6.83
C TYR A 69 7.48 7.53 6.03
N ALA A 70 6.21 7.87 6.18
CA ALA A 70 5.08 7.19 5.58
C ALA A 70 4.14 8.25 5.00
N HIS A 71 3.79 8.08 3.72
CA HIS A 71 2.81 8.87 3.00
C HIS A 71 1.64 7.95 2.63
N SER A 72 0.41 8.46 2.64
CA SER A 72 -0.78 7.64 2.42
C SER A 72 -1.69 8.26 1.39
N CYS A 73 -1.83 7.59 0.24
CA CYS A 73 -2.79 8.00 -0.80
C CYS A 73 -4.24 8.00 -0.28
N ASN A 74 -4.55 7.18 0.73
CA ASN A 74 -5.89 7.18 1.35
C ASN A 74 -6.24 8.49 2.07
N HIS A 75 -5.25 9.27 2.51
CA HIS A 75 -5.48 10.52 3.23
C HIS A 75 -6.02 11.59 2.27
N ASP A 76 -5.48 11.65 1.06
CA ASP A 76 -5.83 12.64 0.04
C ASP A 76 -6.78 12.07 -1.02
N LYS A 77 -7.49 10.97 -0.70
CA LYS A 77 -8.26 10.20 -1.69
C LYS A 77 -9.40 10.98 -2.36
N GLU A 78 -9.88 12.03 -1.70
CA GLU A 78 -10.91 12.93 -2.23
C GLU A 78 -10.39 13.71 -3.44
N GLY A 79 -9.09 13.99 -3.50
CA GLY A 79 -8.45 14.66 -4.63
C GLY A 79 -8.45 13.85 -5.93
N TYR A 80 -8.69 12.53 -5.87
CA TYR A 80 -8.78 11.69 -7.06
C TYR A 80 -10.15 11.77 -7.76
N GLY A 81 -11.18 12.34 -7.11
CA GLY A 81 -12.51 12.49 -7.69
C GLY A 81 -13.09 11.19 -8.24
N ASP A 82 -13.61 11.24 -9.47
CA ASP A 82 -14.24 10.10 -10.15
C ASP A 82 -13.25 8.98 -10.49
N GLU A 83 -11.94 9.27 -10.53
CA GLU A 83 -10.87 8.32 -10.82
C GLU A 83 -10.36 7.61 -9.55
N CYS A 84 -11.06 7.76 -8.41
CA CYS A 84 -10.65 7.18 -7.14
C CYS A 84 -10.72 5.64 -7.13
N GLY A 85 -9.55 5.02 -7.28
CA GLY A 85 -9.33 3.57 -7.26
C GLY A 85 -8.94 2.96 -5.92
N ILE A 86 -9.07 3.71 -4.81
CA ILE A 86 -8.63 3.30 -3.47
C ILE A 86 -9.73 3.46 -2.43
N GLY A 87 -9.50 2.95 -1.22
CA GLY A 87 -10.46 2.98 -0.11
C GLY A 87 -11.47 1.81 -0.15
N LEU A 88 -12.67 2.03 0.37
CA LEU A 88 -13.73 1.00 0.35
C LEU A 88 -14.27 0.85 -1.07
N ILE A 89 -14.00 -0.28 -1.72
CA ILE A 89 -14.49 -0.63 -3.06
C ILE A 89 -15.54 -1.73 -2.92
N GLN A 90 -16.78 -1.45 -3.35
CA GLN A 90 -17.86 -2.43 -3.33
C GLN A 90 -17.68 -3.43 -4.49
N ARG A 91 -18.05 -4.69 -4.25
CA ARG A 91 -17.86 -5.74 -5.26
C ARG A 91 -18.77 -5.53 -6.47
N GLU A 92 -19.96 -4.97 -6.25
CA GLU A 92 -20.93 -4.65 -7.30
C GLU A 92 -20.49 -3.44 -8.15
N ASP A 93 -19.60 -2.60 -7.63
CA ASP A 93 -19.12 -1.39 -8.31
C ASP A 93 -18.05 -1.75 -9.37
N GLN A 94 -18.53 -2.03 -10.58
CA GLN A 94 -17.65 -2.39 -11.68
C GLN A 94 -16.92 -1.19 -12.29
N SER A 95 -17.49 0.02 -12.19
CA SER A 95 -16.87 1.23 -12.76
C SER A 95 -15.60 1.62 -12.02
N ARG A 96 -15.42 1.22 -10.76
CA ARG A 96 -14.18 1.46 -9.99
C ARG A 96 -13.05 0.47 -10.25
N ARG A 97 -13.30 -0.65 -10.94
CA ARG A 97 -12.24 -1.64 -11.22
C ARG A 97 -11.10 -1.09 -12.07
N PRO A 98 -11.35 -0.36 -13.18
CA PRO A 98 -10.28 0.25 -13.97
C PRO A 98 -9.43 1.23 -13.15
N HIS A 99 -10.07 2.04 -12.30
CA HIS A 99 -9.37 2.98 -11.41
C HIS A 99 -8.53 2.26 -10.37
N THR A 100 -9.03 1.13 -9.84
CA THR A 100 -8.24 0.28 -8.94
C THR A 100 -7.03 -0.30 -9.66
N HIS A 101 -7.19 -0.81 -10.88
CA HIS A 101 -6.07 -1.30 -11.68
C HIS A 101 -5.06 -0.19 -11.98
N PHE A 102 -5.53 1.02 -12.27
CA PHE A 102 -4.68 2.19 -12.46
C PHE A 102 -3.88 2.51 -11.19
N ALA A 103 -4.53 2.62 -10.03
CA ALA A 103 -3.87 2.83 -8.74
C ALA A 103 -2.85 1.73 -8.41
N MET A 104 -3.13 0.47 -8.75
CA MET A 104 -2.18 -0.63 -8.53
C MET A 104 -0.96 -0.57 -9.47
N LYS A 105 -1.07 0.06 -10.65
CA LYS A 105 0.11 0.32 -11.50
C LYS A 105 1.04 1.34 -10.86
N TYR A 106 0.52 2.31 -10.12
CA TYR A 106 1.34 3.27 -9.37
C TYR A 106 2.18 2.65 -8.25
N LEU A 107 1.91 1.39 -7.86
CA LEU A 107 2.77 0.65 -6.92
C LEU A 107 4.10 0.22 -7.55
N VAL A 108 4.23 0.28 -8.87
CA VAL A 108 5.46 -0.06 -9.58
C VAL A 108 5.73 1.05 -10.56
N LYS A 109 6.39 2.13 -10.10
CA LYS A 109 6.79 3.19 -11.02
C LYS A 109 7.92 2.67 -11.91
N ASP A 110 7.71 2.76 -13.21
CA ASP A 110 8.63 2.20 -14.21
C ASP A 110 10.03 2.86 -14.19
N ASP A 111 10.19 4.01 -13.55
CA ASP A 111 11.44 4.79 -13.51
C ASP A 111 12.23 4.68 -12.20
N GLN A 112 11.72 3.99 -11.16
CA GLN A 112 12.32 3.96 -9.81
C GLN A 112 12.88 2.58 -9.42
N HIS A 113 13.47 1.86 -10.37
CA HIS A 113 14.04 0.54 -10.10
C HIS A 113 15.22 0.56 -9.11
N LEU A 114 15.28 -0.45 -8.23
CA LEU A 114 16.42 -0.70 -7.34
C LEU A 114 17.74 -0.81 -8.10
N ARG A 115 18.73 0.03 -7.78
CA ARG A 115 20.06 0.01 -8.40
C ARG A 115 20.93 -1.14 -7.90
N LEU A 116 20.66 -1.61 -6.68
CA LEU A 116 21.34 -2.76 -6.07
C LEU A 116 20.32 -3.62 -5.33
N LYS A 117 20.41 -4.95 -5.52
CA LYS A 117 19.59 -5.92 -4.76
C LYS A 117 20.41 -7.15 -4.36
N PRO A 118 20.16 -7.74 -3.19
CA PRO A 118 20.74 -9.03 -2.83
C PRO A 118 20.39 -10.11 -3.86
N ALA A 119 21.32 -11.05 -4.10
CA ALA A 119 21.06 -12.19 -4.97
C ALA A 119 19.83 -12.97 -4.51
N GLY A 120 18.93 -13.30 -5.43
CA GLY A 120 17.67 -13.99 -5.14
C GLY A 120 16.55 -13.12 -4.56
N ALA A 121 16.81 -11.85 -4.22
CA ALA A 121 15.77 -10.94 -3.73
C ALA A 121 14.81 -10.53 -4.86
N ARG A 122 13.52 -10.45 -4.50
CA ARG A 122 12.43 -9.94 -5.34
C ARG A 122 12.08 -8.52 -4.90
N CYS A 123 11.98 -7.60 -5.86
CA CYS A 123 11.58 -6.22 -5.58
C CYS A 123 10.07 -6.12 -5.39
N LEU A 124 9.29 -6.83 -6.22
CA LEU A 124 7.84 -6.95 -6.08
C LEU A 124 7.48 -8.24 -5.34
N ARG A 125 6.64 -8.12 -4.30
CA ARG A 125 6.07 -9.24 -3.58
C ARG A 125 4.58 -9.05 -3.36
N LYS A 126 3.84 -10.14 -3.41
CA LYS A 126 2.42 -10.19 -3.05
C LYS A 126 2.13 -11.40 -2.19
N GLY A 127 1.11 -11.31 -1.36
CA GLY A 127 0.63 -12.40 -0.52
C GLY A 127 -0.87 -12.35 -0.36
N ALA A 128 -1.52 -13.51 -0.42
CA ALA A 128 -2.90 -13.69 0.00
C ALA A 128 -2.88 -14.35 1.39
N LEU A 129 -3.58 -13.74 2.33
CA LEU A 129 -3.78 -14.31 3.66
C LEU A 129 -5.06 -15.13 3.60
N ASN A 130 -4.90 -16.46 3.55
CA ASN A 130 -6.06 -17.34 3.59
C ASN A 130 -6.85 -17.06 4.87
N ARG A 131 -8.17 -16.90 4.74
CA ARG A 131 -9.05 -17.07 5.89
C ARG A 131 -8.65 -18.39 6.54
N ALA A 132 -8.39 -18.39 7.84
CA ALA A 132 -8.52 -19.62 8.61
C ALA A 132 -9.88 -20.21 8.21
N ARG A 133 -9.86 -21.36 7.55
CA ARG A 133 -11.08 -22.12 7.27
C ARG A 133 -11.75 -22.29 8.62
N ARG A 134 -12.87 -21.61 8.84
CA ARG A 134 -13.77 -21.97 9.93
C ARG A 134 -14.27 -23.36 9.54
N GLY A 135 -13.75 -24.38 10.23
CA GLY A 135 -14.38 -25.70 10.27
C GLY A 135 -15.73 -25.61 10.96
#